data_AF-E0UNI1-F1
#
_entry.id   AF-E0UNI1-F1
#
_cell.length_a   1.000
_cell.length_b   1.000
_cell.length_c   1.000
_cell.angle_alpha   90.00
_cell.angle_beta   90.00
_cell.angle_gamma   90.00
#
_symmetry.space_group_name_H-M   'P 1'
#
loop_
_entity.id
_entity.type
_entity.pdbx_description
1 polymer ?
#
loop_
_entity_poly.entity_id
_entity_poly.type
_entity_poly.pdbx_seq_one_letter_code
_entity_poly.pdbx_strand_id
1 'polypeptide(L)'
;MTVNAEIQQQRTSQIAPNLMALLKAKKISKSPDYSYDALPNITILTDEEHLITFDGFYLKLLDRQTGKEKMIATGTRNQETGDIDWKAHSVSLGLSLEDVEKYDNPSLIVQIKQTILEAYQQEQKISLDRINALTKGDLN
;
A
#
# COMPACT_ATOMS: atom_id res chain seq x y z
N MET A 1 -0.27 -23.01 16.90
CA MET A 1 -0.05 -22.00 17.96
C MET A 1 -0.39 -20.65 17.38
N THR A 2 -1.22 -19.86 18.05
CA THR A 2 -1.58 -18.52 17.60
C THR A 2 -0.47 -17.56 18.02
N VAL A 3 -0.07 -16.65 17.12
CA VAL A 3 0.97 -15.64 17.42
C VAL A 3 0.49 -14.72 18.54
N ASN A 4 1.42 -14.24 19.37
CA ASN A 4 1.10 -13.28 20.43
C ASN A 4 0.38 -12.06 19.82
N ALA A 5 -0.86 -11.81 20.26
CA ALA A 5 -1.73 -10.82 19.66
C ALA A 5 -1.20 -9.38 19.80
N GLU A 6 -0.52 -9.07 20.91
CA GLU A 6 0.07 -7.76 21.16
C GLU A 6 1.25 -7.50 20.22
N ILE A 7 2.13 -8.48 20.06
CA ILE A 7 3.24 -8.40 19.10
C ILE A 7 2.72 -8.28 17.68
N GLN A 8 1.72 -9.08 17.31
CA GLN A 8 1.12 -9.02 15.98
C GLN A 8 0.48 -7.64 15.72
N GLN A 9 -0.20 -7.07 16.72
CA GLN A 9 -0.79 -5.72 16.63
C GLN A 9 0.30 -4.65 16.47
N GLN A 10 1.34 -4.70 17.29
CA GLN A 10 2.47 -3.75 17.20
C GLN A 10 3.10 -3.75 15.80
N ARG A 11 3.43 -4.95 15.28
CA ARG A 11 4.03 -5.10 13.94
C ARG A 11 3.09 -4.67 12.83
N THR A 12 1.80 -4.98 12.95
CA THR A 12 0.77 -4.56 11.98
C THR A 12 0.66 -3.05 11.93
N SER A 13 0.61 -2.37 13.08
CA SER A 13 0.56 -0.90 13.16
C SER A 13 1.76 -0.24 12.51
N GLN A 14 2.93 -0.88 12.57
CA GLN A 14 4.17 -0.39 11.97
C GLN A 14 4.17 -0.51 10.44
N ILE A 15 3.78 -1.68 9.89
CA ILE A 15 3.96 -1.93 8.45
C ILE A 15 2.72 -1.67 7.58
N ALA A 16 1.49 -1.74 8.13
CA ALA A 16 0.28 -1.63 7.33
C ALA A 16 0.17 -0.29 6.56
N PRO A 17 0.53 0.88 7.13
CA PRO A 17 0.60 2.13 6.37
C PRO A 17 1.58 2.06 5.19
N ASN A 18 2.74 1.45 5.40
CA ASN A 18 3.78 1.34 4.37
C ASN A 18 3.35 0.38 3.25
N LEU A 19 2.69 -0.72 3.58
CA LEU A 19 2.11 -1.64 2.59
C LEU A 19 1.05 -0.95 1.73
N MET A 20 0.15 -0.16 2.33
CA MET A 20 -0.82 0.62 1.57
C MET A 20 -0.17 1.67 0.66
N ALA A 21 0.84 2.37 1.17
CA ALA A 21 1.59 3.35 0.39
C ALA A 21 2.36 2.67 -0.77
N LEU A 22 2.90 1.47 -0.55
CA LEU A 22 3.55 0.66 -1.57
C LEU A 22 2.57 0.24 -2.66
N LEU A 23 1.37 -0.24 -2.32
CA LEU A 23 0.32 -0.54 -3.29
C LEU A 23 -0.01 0.68 -4.15
N LYS A 24 -0.15 1.85 -3.53
CA LYS A 24 -0.40 3.12 -4.24
C LYS A 24 0.75 3.49 -5.17
N ALA A 25 2.00 3.41 -4.71
CA ALA A 25 3.17 3.71 -5.52
C ALA A 25 3.28 2.77 -6.73
N LYS A 26 3.05 1.47 -6.53
CA LYS A 26 3.10 0.45 -7.58
C LYS A 26 1.98 0.59 -8.61
N LYS A 27 0.79 1.01 -8.17
CA LYS A 27 -0.32 1.40 -9.07
C LYS A 27 0.08 2.55 -9.98
N ILE A 28 0.63 3.61 -9.40
CA ILE A 28 1.02 4.84 -10.10
C ILE A 28 2.13 4.58 -11.11
N SER A 29 3.16 3.82 -10.70
CA SER A 29 4.28 3.47 -11.57
C SER A 29 3.95 2.37 -12.59
N LYS A 30 2.71 1.83 -12.57
CA LYS A 30 2.25 0.75 -13.44
C LYS A 30 3.18 -0.47 -13.38
N SER A 31 3.57 -0.85 -12.16
CA SER A 31 4.43 -2.02 -11.94
C SER A 31 3.80 -3.28 -12.53
N PRO A 32 4.55 -4.14 -13.24
CA PRO A 32 4.01 -5.38 -13.80
C PRO A 32 3.49 -6.35 -12.72
N ASP A 33 4.05 -6.25 -11.51
CA ASP A 33 3.68 -7.04 -10.34
C ASP A 33 2.40 -6.57 -9.64
N TYR A 34 1.88 -5.42 -10.06
CA TYR A 34 0.67 -4.82 -9.52
C TYR A 34 -0.52 -5.15 -10.42
N SER A 35 -1.63 -5.56 -9.82
CA SER A 35 -2.90 -5.69 -10.52
C SER A 35 -4.06 -5.18 -9.67
N TYR A 36 -5.13 -4.79 -10.35
CA TYR A 36 -6.39 -4.42 -9.72
C TYR A 36 -7.53 -5.06 -10.51
N ASP A 37 -8.37 -5.81 -9.79
CA ASP A 37 -9.61 -6.35 -10.32
C ASP A 37 -10.80 -5.58 -9.72
N ALA A 38 -11.55 -4.90 -10.59
CA ALA A 38 -12.68 -4.07 -10.21
C ALA A 38 -13.88 -4.88 -9.70
N LEU A 39 -14.04 -6.14 -10.15
CA LEU A 39 -15.21 -6.96 -9.78
C LEU A 39 -15.19 -7.37 -8.30
N PRO A 40 -14.15 -8.03 -7.79
CA PRO A 40 -14.03 -8.29 -6.36
C PRO A 40 -13.47 -7.07 -5.61
N ASN A 41 -13.15 -5.97 -6.29
CA ASN A 41 -12.47 -4.79 -5.75
C ASN A 41 -11.14 -5.12 -5.06
N ILE A 42 -10.35 -6.01 -5.65
CA ILE A 42 -9.10 -6.49 -5.06
C ILE A 42 -7.91 -5.85 -5.77
N THR A 43 -7.07 -5.22 -4.97
CA THR A 43 -5.72 -4.83 -5.35
C THR A 43 -4.74 -5.94 -4.96
N ILE A 44 -3.82 -6.27 -5.85
CA ILE A 44 -2.80 -7.30 -5.63
C ILE A 44 -1.42 -6.71 -5.96
N LEU A 45 -0.45 -7.01 -5.12
CA LEU A 45 0.97 -6.85 -5.42
C LEU A 45 1.70 -8.13 -5.07
N THR A 46 2.42 -8.68 -6.05
CA THR A 46 3.17 -9.92 -5.88
C THR A 46 4.67 -9.63 -5.91
N ASP A 47 5.39 -9.85 -4.82
CA ASP A 47 6.86 -9.83 -4.83
C ASP A 47 7.42 -11.26 -4.75
N GLU A 48 8.73 -11.43 -4.67
CA GLU A 48 9.38 -12.76 -4.65
C GLU A 48 8.92 -13.62 -3.47
N GLU A 49 8.67 -13.01 -2.31
CA GLU A 49 8.40 -13.69 -1.04
C GLU A 49 6.94 -13.59 -0.61
N HIS A 50 6.28 -12.49 -0.96
CA HIS A 50 4.99 -12.11 -0.41
C HIS A 50 3.96 -11.74 -1.46
N LEU A 51 2.71 -12.00 -1.10
CA LEU A 51 1.53 -11.53 -1.79
C LEU A 51 0.81 -10.54 -0.88
N ILE A 52 0.67 -9.30 -1.35
CA ILE A 52 -0.05 -8.24 -0.66
C ILE A 52 -1.41 -8.08 -1.35
N THR A 53 -2.50 -8.14 -0.58
CA THR A 53 -3.85 -7.95 -1.11
C THR A 53 -4.62 -6.92 -0.32
N PHE A 54 -5.43 -6.11 -0.99
CA PHE A 54 -6.37 -5.19 -0.36
C PHE A 54 -7.71 -5.18 -1.10
N ASP A 55 -8.81 -5.52 -0.40
CA ASP A 55 -10.15 -5.63 -0.97
C ASP A 55 -11.07 -4.42 -0.70
N GLY A 56 -10.51 -3.34 -0.13
CA GLY A 56 -11.24 -2.19 0.36
C GLY A 56 -11.56 -2.24 1.85
N PHE A 57 -11.41 -3.40 2.50
CA PHE A 57 -11.64 -3.56 3.94
C PHE A 57 -10.46 -4.26 4.64
N TYR A 58 -10.04 -5.42 4.14
CA TYR A 58 -8.92 -6.20 4.65
C TYR A 58 -7.64 -5.94 3.84
N LEU A 59 -6.58 -5.58 4.54
CA LEU A 59 -5.21 -5.64 4.05
C LEU A 59 -4.58 -6.96 4.52
N LYS A 60 -4.02 -7.74 3.60
CA LYS A 60 -3.37 -9.01 3.91
C LYS A 60 -1.96 -9.06 3.36
N LEU A 61 -1.07 -9.71 4.12
CA LEU A 61 0.26 -10.14 3.69
C LEU A 61 0.31 -11.65 3.81
N LEU A 62 0.58 -12.33 2.70
CA LEU A 62 0.69 -13.79 2.64
C LEU A 62 2.12 -14.18 2.27
N ASP A 63 2.60 -15.25 2.90
CA ASP A 63 3.80 -15.94 2.48
C ASP A 63 3.55 -16.70 1.16
N ARG A 64 4.31 -16.42 0.10
CA ARG A 64 4.05 -17.04 -1.21
C ARG A 64 4.40 -18.52 -1.25
N GLN A 65 5.38 -18.96 -0.47
CA GLN A 65 5.82 -20.35 -0.49
C GLN A 65 4.76 -21.26 0.13
N THR A 66 4.17 -20.82 1.24
CA THR A 66 3.22 -21.61 2.02
C THR A 66 1.76 -21.23 1.81
N GLY A 67 1.49 -20.06 1.22
CA GLY A 67 0.16 -19.47 1.08
C GLY A 67 -0.46 -19.00 2.39
N LYS A 68 0.28 -19.02 3.50
CA LYS A 68 -0.25 -18.70 4.84
C LYS A 68 -0.23 -17.19 5.10
N GLU A 69 -1.24 -16.72 5.82
CA GLU A 69 -1.33 -15.32 6.21
C GLU A 69 -0.31 -14.99 7.30
N LYS A 70 0.58 -14.06 6.96
CA LYS A 70 1.49 -13.38 7.89
C LYS A 70 0.80 -12.19 8.58
N MET A 71 -0.14 -11.55 7.89
CA MET A 71 -0.91 -10.43 8.41
C MET A 71 -2.32 -10.41 7.81
N ILE A 72 -3.31 -10.11 8.64
CA ILE A 72 -4.64 -9.66 8.23
C ILE A 72 -4.95 -8.43 9.08
N ALA A 73 -5.31 -7.31 8.44
CA ALA A 73 -5.54 -6.05 9.11
C ALA A 73 -6.76 -5.31 8.54
N THR A 74 -7.45 -4.55 9.38
CA THR A 74 -8.51 -3.62 8.98
C THR A 74 -8.15 -2.21 9.43
N GLY A 75 -8.38 -1.22 8.58
CA GLY A 75 -8.09 0.18 8.89
C GLY A 75 -9.35 0.98 9.20
N THR A 76 -9.31 1.77 10.26
CA THR A 76 -10.36 2.77 10.57
C THR A 76 -9.74 4.15 10.52
N ARG A 77 -10.35 5.08 9.76
CA ARG A 77 -9.88 6.47 9.74
C ARG A 77 -10.19 7.15 11.06
N ASN A 78 -9.15 7.64 11.72
CA ASN A 78 -9.25 8.55 12.85
C ASN A 78 -9.82 9.89 12.36
N GLN A 79 -10.92 10.35 12.96
CA GLN A 79 -11.60 11.57 12.52
C GLN A 79 -10.86 12.85 12.97
N GLU A 80 -10.01 12.77 13.98
CA GLU A 80 -9.27 13.90 14.52
C GLU A 80 -7.96 14.14 13.77
N THR A 81 -7.18 13.08 13.54
CA THR A 81 -5.87 13.19 12.85
C THR A 81 -5.96 12.95 11.34
N GLY A 82 -7.01 12.25 10.89
CA GLY A 82 -7.14 11.79 9.50
C GLY A 82 -6.32 10.55 9.16
N ASP A 83 -5.51 10.05 10.11
CA ASP A 83 -4.71 8.83 9.98
C ASP A 83 -5.57 7.58 10.00
N ILE A 84 -5.00 6.45 9.60
CA ILE A 84 -5.69 5.15 9.65
C ILE A 84 -5.13 4.36 10.82
N ASP A 85 -6.01 4.07 11.79
CA ASP A 85 -5.73 3.16 12.88
C ASP A 85 -5.92 1.71 12.38
N TRP A 86 -4.81 0.97 12.31
CA TRP A 86 -4.81 -0.41 11.83
C TRP A 86 -5.01 -1.39 12.97
N LYS A 87 -5.97 -2.29 12.83
CA LYS A 87 -6.24 -3.39 13.77
C LYS A 87 -5.85 -4.73 13.15
N ALA A 88 -5.01 -5.47 13.85
CA ALA A 88 -4.62 -6.82 13.47
C ALA A 88 -5.69 -7.85 13.78
N HIS A 89 -5.78 -8.88 12.95
CA HIS A 89 -6.58 -10.07 13.17
C HIS A 89 -5.69 -11.28 13.45
N SER A 90 -6.25 -12.29 14.11
CA SER A 90 -5.54 -13.51 14.47
C SER A 90 -5.08 -14.25 13.21
N VAL A 91 -3.80 -14.63 13.19
CA VAL A 91 -3.17 -15.41 12.12
C VAL A 91 -2.29 -16.50 12.71
N SER A 92 -2.01 -17.53 11.91
CA SER A 92 -1.23 -18.69 12.36
C SER A 92 0.28 -18.50 12.21
N LEU A 93 0.73 -17.80 11.15
CA LEU A 93 2.14 -17.57 10.88
C LEU A 93 2.64 -16.28 11.55
N GLY A 94 1.88 -15.19 11.38
CA GLY A 94 2.23 -13.88 11.90
C GLY A 94 3.38 -13.20 11.17
N LEU A 95 3.61 -11.95 11.52
CA LEU A 95 4.73 -11.17 11.01
C LEU A 95 6.00 -11.57 11.76
N SER A 96 7.07 -11.84 11.02
CA SER A 96 8.43 -12.02 11.56
C SER A 96 9.11 -10.67 11.81
N LEU A 97 10.34 -10.68 12.34
CA LEU A 97 11.14 -9.44 12.43
C LEU A 97 11.62 -9.01 11.04
N GLU A 98 11.99 -9.98 10.21
CA GLU A 98 12.44 -9.76 8.84
C GLU A 98 11.34 -9.09 8.00
N ASP A 99 10.08 -9.48 8.20
CA ASP A 99 8.93 -8.82 7.54
C ASP A 99 8.82 -7.35 7.94
N VAL A 100 9.03 -7.05 9.23
CA VAL A 100 8.99 -5.67 9.74
C VAL A 100 10.14 -4.85 9.18
N GLU A 101 11.36 -5.39 9.22
CA GLU A 101 12.56 -4.72 8.68
C GLU A 101 12.45 -4.46 7.18
N LYS A 102 11.82 -5.37 6.42
CA LYS A 102 11.59 -5.21 4.99
C LYS A 102 10.64 -4.06 4.69
N TYR A 103 9.48 -4.01 5.36
CA TYR A 103 8.41 -3.07 5.04
C TYR A 103 8.44 -1.76 5.83
N ASP A 104 9.18 -1.71 6.94
CA ASP A 104 9.51 -0.46 7.66
C ASP A 104 10.92 0.05 7.34
N ASN A 105 11.49 -0.43 6.22
CA ASN A 105 12.80 0.02 5.75
C ASN A 105 12.77 1.51 5.34
N PRO A 106 13.65 2.38 5.90
CA PRO A 106 13.66 3.80 5.54
C PRO A 106 13.92 4.07 4.06
N SER A 107 14.77 3.29 3.40
CA SER A 107 15.06 3.46 1.97
C SER A 107 13.84 3.12 1.12
N LEU A 108 13.10 2.06 1.47
CA LEU A 108 11.83 1.74 0.81
C LEU A 108 10.82 2.86 0.99
N ILE A 109 10.66 3.39 2.21
CA ILE A 109 9.73 4.48 2.51
C ILE A 109 10.07 5.73 1.70
N VAL A 110 11.36 6.07 1.57
CA VAL A 110 11.81 7.21 0.74
C VAL A 110 11.47 6.97 -0.73
N GLN A 111 11.72 5.77 -1.28
CA GLN A 111 11.39 5.43 -2.67
C GLN A 111 9.88 5.53 -2.95
N ILE A 112 9.05 5.05 -2.01
CA ILE A 112 7.58 5.16 -2.10
C ILE A 112 7.18 6.63 -2.15
N LYS A 113 7.68 7.45 -1.23
CA LYS A 113 7.39 8.89 -1.17
C LYS A 113 7.81 9.61 -2.45
N GLN A 114 9.00 9.32 -2.96
CA GLN A 114 9.52 9.91 -4.18
C GLN A 114 8.64 9.57 -5.39
N THR A 115 8.29 8.28 -5.54
CA THR A 115 7.42 7.80 -6.63
C THR A 115 6.07 8.52 -6.62
N ILE A 116 5.48 8.66 -5.43
CA ILE A 116 4.19 9.34 -5.27
C ILE A 116 4.32 10.84 -5.59
N LEU A 117 5.37 11.49 -5.10
CA LEU A 117 5.61 12.91 -5.32
C LEU A 117 5.83 13.25 -6.80
N GLU A 118 6.67 12.47 -7.49
CA GLU A 118 6.95 12.66 -8.92
C GLU A 118 5.69 12.54 -9.76
N ALA A 119 4.84 11.56 -9.45
CA ALA A 119 3.56 11.39 -10.15
C ALA A 119 2.62 12.58 -9.94
N TYR A 120 2.52 13.09 -8.70
CA TYR A 120 1.73 14.30 -8.43
C TYR A 120 2.25 15.52 -9.21
N GLN A 121 3.57 15.69 -9.28
CA GLN A 121 4.19 16.79 -10.04
C GLN A 121 3.90 16.65 -11.54
N GLN A 122 3.97 15.43 -12.08
CA GLN A 122 3.65 15.16 -13.48
C GLN A 122 2.19 15.46 -13.81
N GLU A 123 1.25 15.04 -12.96
CA GLU A 123 -0.19 15.34 -13.14
C GLU A 123 -0.49 16.84 -13.10
N GLN A 124 0.15 17.57 -12.18
CA GLN A 124 0.03 19.03 -12.11
C GLN A 124 0.54 19.70 -13.38
N LYS A 125 1.71 19.29 -13.88
CA LYS A 125 2.28 19.82 -15.12
C LYS A 125 1.36 19.57 -16.31
N ILE A 126 0.86 18.33 -16.47
CA ILE A 126 -0.07 17.98 -17.55
C ILE A 126 -1.37 18.81 -17.47
N SER A 127 -1.85 19.08 -16.26
CA SER A 127 -3.06 19.89 -16.05
C SER A 127 -2.83 21.34 -16.46
N LEU A 128 -1.69 21.93 -16.10
CA LEU A 128 -1.30 23.29 -16.51
C LEU A 128 -1.12 23.40 -18.02
N ASP A 129 -0.48 22.41 -18.64
CA ASP A 129 -0.28 22.37 -20.09
C ASP A 129 -1.62 22.30 -20.85
N ARG A 130 -2.60 21.52 -20.33
CA ARG A 130 -3.96 21.46 -20.88
C ARG A 130 -4.69 22.80 -20.77
N ILE A 131 -4.62 23.47 -19.63
CA ILE A 131 -5.24 24.80 -19.44
C ILE A 131 -4.62 25.80 -20.42
N ASN A 132 -3.30 25.82 -20.56
CA ASN A 132 -2.60 26.70 -21.49
C ASN A 132 -2.92 26.41 -22.96
N ALA A 133 -3.18 25.15 -23.33
CA ALA A 133 -3.61 24.79 -24.67
C ALA A 133 -5.01 25.29 -24.98
N LEU A 134 -5.94 25.21 -24.02
CA LEU A 134 -7.31 25.72 -24.17
C LEU A 134 -7.32 27.25 -24.31
N THR A 135 -6.56 27.98 -23.50
CA THR A 135 -6.52 29.44 -23.55
C THR A 135 -5.79 30.01 -24.78
N LYS A 136 -4.92 29.23 -25.43
CA LYS A 136 -4.27 29.61 -26.70
C LYS A 136 -5.09 29.23 -27.94
N GLY A 137 -5.97 28.23 -27.83
CA GLY A 137 -6.83 27.78 -28.93
C GLY A 137 -7.97 28.75 -29.27
N ASP A 138 -8.38 29.58 -28.31
CA ASP A 138 -9.49 30.55 -28.46
C ASP A 138 -9.05 31.91 -29.07
N LEU A 139 -7.78 32.05 -29.49
CA LEU A 139 -7.21 33.31 -30.02
C LEU A 139 -6.93 33.31 -31.53
N ASN A 140 -7.38 32.29 -32.27
CA ASN A 140 -7.25 32.23 -33.74
C ASN A 140 -8.61 32.17 -34.45
#